data_AF-A0A2M7PWY0-F1
#
_entry.id   AF-A0A2M7PWY0-F1
#
_cell.length_a   1.000
_cell.length_b   1.000
_cell.length_c   1.000
_cell.angle_alpha   90.00
_cell.angle_beta   90.00
_cell.angle_gamma   90.00
#
_symmetry.space_group_name_H-M   'P 1'
#
loop_
_entity.id
_entity.type
_entity.pdbx_description
1 polymer ?
#
loop_
_entity_poly.entity_id
_entity_poly.type
_entity_poly.pdbx_seq_one_letter_code
_entity_poly.pdbx_strand_id
1 'polypeptide(L)'
;TGLCYIYGPLGAIEGLANLYFNHHVDFNLSEQNVLECDNWDGANPPYETDCKGSSNSITNNYVRNNGVVDQVCYPDTNHSNVCHENPFPNGSPQYRIKIEGSSYLNSSETEDIKNALINKGPLICSLSNYSNNQSHSMVLIGYGTCTLNDTLYKAPYDTGYIVIDENSSYLGAMYWKYKNSWGVGNGDEGYMYHLDNQSNGHPEYVTYYKTPLDDILSNDDTVSYFDKDRDGYYNWGIGSVRPQGCPNTKLDSHDSEPRLGPFDENYFSLPVAPVIVVKHGSNTIHQNGVYSFYNP
;
A
#
# COMPACT_ATOMS: atom_id res chain seq x y z
N THR A 1 -12.83 -15.39 -12.64
CA THR A 1 -12.24 -14.59 -13.73
C THR A 1 -10.78 -14.36 -13.40
N GLY A 2 -9.85 -14.63 -14.33
CA GLY A 2 -8.39 -14.54 -14.10
C GLY A 2 -7.85 -13.12 -14.25
N LEU A 3 -8.36 -12.17 -13.47
CA LEU A 3 -7.97 -10.74 -13.55
C LEU A 3 -7.18 -10.27 -12.33
N CYS A 4 -6.72 -11.19 -11.47
CA CYS A 4 -5.93 -10.83 -10.28
C CYS A 4 -4.63 -10.08 -10.64
N TYR A 5 -4.10 -10.28 -11.84
CA TYR A 5 -2.97 -9.52 -12.38
C TYR A 5 -3.28 -8.04 -12.67
N ILE A 6 -4.55 -7.64 -12.70
CA ILE A 6 -5.00 -6.24 -12.80
C ILE A 6 -5.43 -5.76 -11.41
N TYR A 7 -6.34 -6.49 -10.75
CA TYR A 7 -6.88 -6.12 -9.43
C TYR A 7 -5.79 -5.93 -8.37
N GLY A 8 -4.79 -6.83 -8.32
CA GLY A 8 -3.68 -6.72 -7.38
C GLY A 8 -2.88 -5.43 -7.58
N PRO A 9 -2.31 -5.20 -8.78
CA PRO A 9 -1.63 -3.95 -9.08
C PRO A 9 -2.44 -2.67 -8.82
N LEU A 10 -3.67 -2.57 -9.32
CA LEU A 10 -4.46 -1.35 -9.12
C LEU A 10 -4.78 -1.12 -7.64
N GLY A 11 -5.20 -2.16 -6.91
CA GLY A 11 -5.46 -2.05 -5.48
C GLY A 11 -4.24 -1.65 -4.65
N ALA A 12 -3.03 -2.06 -5.08
CA ALA A 12 -1.79 -1.62 -4.46
C ALA A 12 -1.50 -0.14 -4.78
N ILE A 13 -1.73 0.32 -6.02
CA ILE A 13 -1.56 1.72 -6.43
C ILE A 13 -2.53 2.65 -5.69
N GLU A 14 -3.80 2.26 -5.54
CA GLU A 14 -4.80 3.04 -4.81
C GLU A 14 -4.42 3.22 -3.33
N GLY A 15 -4.00 2.14 -2.66
CA GLY A 15 -3.52 2.20 -1.28
C GLY A 15 -2.22 3.01 -1.15
N LEU A 16 -1.31 2.86 -2.12
CA LEU A 16 -0.08 3.62 -2.20
C LEU A 16 -0.33 5.11 -2.36
N ALA A 17 -1.33 5.52 -3.13
CA ALA A 17 -1.66 6.92 -3.35
C ALA A 17 -2.01 7.64 -2.04
N ASN A 18 -2.79 7.00 -1.15
CA ASN A 18 -3.11 7.53 0.18
C ASN A 18 -1.84 7.79 1.01
N LEU A 19 -0.87 6.89 0.93
CA LEU A 19 0.40 7.03 1.64
C LEU A 19 1.31 8.07 0.97
N TYR A 20 1.35 8.12 -0.36
CA TYR A 20 2.25 9.01 -1.10
C TYR A 20 1.80 10.47 -1.02
N PHE A 21 0.51 10.74 -1.23
CA PHE A 21 -0.04 12.09 -1.09
C PHE A 21 -0.23 12.49 0.37
N ASN A 22 -0.10 11.52 1.30
CA ASN A 22 -0.21 11.69 2.74
C ASN A 22 -1.55 12.31 3.19
N HIS A 23 -2.62 12.00 2.48
CA HIS A 23 -3.98 12.32 2.86
C HIS A 23 -4.92 11.31 2.19
N HIS A 24 -6.18 11.31 2.60
CA HIS A 24 -7.13 10.36 2.02
C HIS A 24 -7.46 10.75 0.58
N VAL A 25 -7.03 9.92 -0.36
CA VAL A 25 -7.43 9.95 -1.77
C VAL A 25 -8.22 8.68 -2.06
N ASP A 26 -9.42 8.83 -2.62
CA ASP A 26 -10.33 7.72 -2.89
C ASP A 26 -10.32 7.39 -4.39
N PHE A 27 -9.15 7.03 -4.88
CA PHE A 27 -9.04 6.54 -6.26
C PHE A 27 -9.70 5.17 -6.37
N ASN A 28 -10.60 5.07 -7.32
CA ASN A 28 -11.22 3.86 -7.82
C ASN A 28 -10.81 3.70 -9.29
N LEU A 29 -9.70 2.99 -9.53
CA LEU A 29 -9.08 2.85 -10.84
C LEU A 29 -9.80 1.78 -11.67
N SER A 30 -9.94 2.03 -12.96
CA SER A 30 -10.66 1.11 -13.85
C SER A 30 -9.83 -0.11 -14.24
N GLU A 31 -10.21 -1.28 -13.75
CA GLU A 31 -9.66 -2.54 -14.25
C GLU A 31 -10.03 -2.80 -15.69
N GLN A 32 -11.23 -2.38 -16.10
CA GLN A 32 -11.73 -2.57 -17.45
C GLN A 32 -10.89 -1.77 -18.46
N ASN A 33 -10.45 -0.57 -18.09
CA ASN A 33 -9.53 0.23 -18.90
C ASN A 33 -8.21 -0.50 -19.14
N VAL A 34 -7.61 -1.09 -18.11
CA VAL A 34 -6.39 -1.88 -18.28
C VAL A 34 -6.67 -3.10 -19.15
N LEU A 35 -7.71 -3.86 -18.84
CA LEU A 35 -8.06 -5.08 -19.56
C LEU A 35 -8.26 -4.86 -21.07
N GLU A 36 -8.92 -3.76 -21.44
CA GLU A 36 -9.24 -3.48 -22.84
C GLU A 36 -8.16 -2.69 -23.57
N CYS A 37 -7.23 -2.02 -22.87
CA CYS A 37 -6.27 -1.10 -23.51
C CYS A 37 -4.78 -1.44 -23.25
N ASP A 38 -4.44 -2.45 -22.43
CA ASP A 38 -3.04 -2.80 -22.10
C ASP A 38 -2.15 -3.17 -23.30
N ASN A 39 -2.74 -3.60 -24.41
CA ASN A 39 -2.07 -3.94 -25.67
C ASN A 39 -2.61 -3.16 -26.88
N TRP A 40 -3.32 -2.05 -26.65
CA TRP A 40 -3.88 -1.24 -27.72
C TRP A 40 -2.79 -0.38 -28.38
N ASP A 41 -2.53 -0.60 -29.67
CA ASP A 41 -1.56 0.15 -30.47
C ASP A 41 -2.17 1.37 -31.21
N GLY A 42 -3.45 1.67 -30.96
CA GLY A 42 -4.17 2.72 -31.67
C GLY A 42 -4.88 2.26 -32.95
N ALA A 43 -4.63 1.04 -33.43
CA ALA A 43 -5.10 0.56 -34.73
C ALA A 43 -5.72 -0.85 -34.69
N ASN A 44 -5.28 -1.72 -33.78
CA ASN A 44 -5.73 -3.10 -33.67
C ASN A 44 -6.32 -3.36 -32.27
N PRO A 45 -7.45 -4.10 -32.17
CA PRO A 45 -7.93 -4.57 -30.88
C PRO A 45 -6.84 -5.36 -30.18
N PRO A 46 -6.69 -5.22 -28.85
CA PRO A 46 -5.79 -6.09 -28.11
C PRO A 46 -6.14 -7.55 -28.44
N TYR A 47 -5.12 -8.42 -28.48
CA TYR A 47 -5.35 -9.86 -28.54
C TYR A 47 -6.37 -10.24 -27.47
N GLU A 48 -7.37 -11.05 -27.81
CA GLU A 48 -8.43 -11.49 -26.89
C GLU A 48 -7.83 -11.95 -25.55
N THR A 49 -7.81 -11.05 -24.57
CA THR A 49 -7.48 -11.37 -23.19
C THR A 49 -8.76 -11.94 -22.61
N ASP A 50 -9.01 -13.22 -22.87
CA ASP A 50 -10.18 -14.01 -22.42
C ASP A 50 -10.30 -14.13 -20.88
N CYS A 51 -9.85 -13.14 -20.12
CA CYS A 51 -9.81 -13.17 -18.66
C CYS A 51 -9.06 -14.41 -18.14
N LYS A 52 -8.05 -14.87 -18.89
CA LYS A 52 -7.31 -16.13 -18.68
C LYS A 52 -6.10 -16.00 -17.75
N GLY A 53 -5.89 -14.83 -17.16
CA GLY A 53 -4.70 -14.55 -16.36
C GLY A 53 -3.53 -14.06 -17.20
N SER A 54 -2.69 -13.23 -16.59
CA SER A 54 -1.44 -12.73 -17.16
C SER A 54 -0.46 -12.34 -16.04
N SER A 55 0.64 -11.68 -16.40
CA SER A 55 1.62 -11.15 -15.45
C SER A 55 1.24 -9.75 -14.97
N ASN A 56 1.48 -9.45 -13.68
CA ASN A 56 1.37 -8.09 -13.12
C ASN A 56 2.21 -7.06 -13.91
N SER A 57 3.28 -7.50 -14.58
CA SER A 57 4.13 -6.64 -15.40
C SER A 57 3.37 -5.97 -16.55
N ILE A 58 2.34 -6.60 -17.10
CA ILE A 58 1.51 -6.01 -18.16
C ILE A 58 0.76 -4.80 -17.59
N THR A 59 0.03 -4.99 -16.49
CA THR A 59 -0.67 -3.90 -15.79
C THR A 59 0.30 -2.79 -15.39
N ASN A 60 1.43 -3.14 -14.79
CA ASN A 60 2.42 -2.14 -14.35
C ASN A 60 2.98 -1.34 -15.53
N ASN A 61 3.27 -1.98 -16.67
CA ASN A 61 3.73 -1.29 -17.86
C ASN A 61 2.66 -0.37 -18.44
N TYR A 62 1.40 -0.81 -18.45
CA TYR A 62 0.28 0.02 -18.90
C TYR A 62 0.12 1.27 -18.02
N VAL A 63 0.04 1.10 -16.70
CA VAL A 63 -0.08 2.23 -15.75
C VAL A 63 1.11 3.20 -15.91
N ARG A 64 2.33 2.67 -16.05
CA ARG A 64 3.53 3.48 -16.22
C ARG A 64 3.53 4.29 -17.53
N ASN A 65 3.11 3.68 -18.63
CA ASN A 65 3.21 4.29 -19.95
C ASN A 65 2.01 5.20 -20.27
N ASN A 66 0.79 4.77 -19.93
CA ASN A 66 -0.46 5.41 -20.32
C ASN A 66 -1.22 6.04 -19.14
N GLY A 67 -1.08 5.46 -17.95
CA GLY A 67 -1.91 5.74 -16.79
C GLY A 67 -3.27 5.05 -16.85
N VAL A 68 -3.95 4.99 -15.71
CA VAL A 68 -5.27 4.35 -15.59
C VAL A 68 -6.29 5.38 -15.14
N VAL A 69 -7.45 5.38 -15.82
CA VAL A 69 -8.58 6.28 -15.52
C VAL A 69 -9.49 5.72 -14.43
N ASP A 70 -10.43 6.52 -13.97
CA ASP A 70 -11.41 6.12 -12.98
C ASP A 70 -12.49 5.14 -13.51
N GLN A 71 -13.02 4.33 -12.59
CA GLN A 71 -14.07 3.34 -12.86
C GLN A 71 -15.40 3.97 -13.33
N VAL A 72 -15.66 5.26 -13.06
CA VAL A 72 -16.88 5.93 -13.53
C VAL A 72 -16.77 6.23 -15.02
N CYS A 73 -15.61 6.72 -15.47
CA CYS A 73 -15.31 7.02 -16.87
C CYS A 73 -15.19 5.75 -17.72
N TYR A 74 -14.66 4.67 -17.15
CA TYR A 74 -14.48 3.38 -17.82
C TYR A 74 -15.01 2.23 -16.94
N PRO A 75 -16.33 1.98 -16.92
CA PRO A 75 -16.93 0.97 -16.04
C PRO A 75 -16.67 -0.46 -16.54
N ASP A 76 -16.80 -1.43 -15.64
CA ASP A 76 -16.81 -2.86 -15.99
C ASP A 76 -18.04 -3.22 -16.86
N THR A 77 -17.80 -3.71 -18.07
CA THR A 77 -18.84 -3.93 -19.10
C THR A 77 -18.88 -5.36 -19.65
N ASN A 78 -18.58 -6.36 -18.82
CA ASN A 78 -18.49 -7.78 -19.22
C ASN A 78 -17.33 -8.07 -20.20
N HIS A 79 -16.22 -7.33 -20.09
CA HIS A 79 -14.96 -7.66 -20.75
C HIS A 79 -15.09 -7.78 -22.29
N SER A 80 -15.48 -6.69 -22.95
CA SER A 80 -15.77 -6.69 -24.39
C SER A 80 -14.53 -6.83 -25.28
N ASN A 81 -13.32 -6.71 -24.69
CA ASN A 81 -12.01 -6.70 -25.35
C ASN A 81 -11.85 -5.57 -26.39
N VAL A 82 -12.65 -4.50 -26.29
CA VAL A 82 -12.56 -3.32 -27.17
C VAL A 82 -12.06 -2.11 -26.38
N CYS A 83 -10.93 -1.53 -26.78
CA CYS A 83 -10.42 -0.31 -26.14
C CYS A 83 -11.22 0.93 -26.55
N HIS A 84 -11.66 1.71 -25.55
CA HIS A 84 -12.40 2.96 -25.73
C HIS A 84 -11.65 4.15 -25.08
N GLU A 85 -10.50 4.55 -25.63
CA GLU A 85 -9.74 5.72 -25.11
C GLU A 85 -10.17 7.06 -25.74
N ASN A 86 -10.88 7.05 -26.87
CA ASN A 86 -11.33 8.28 -27.53
C ASN A 86 -12.56 8.08 -28.44
N PRO A 87 -13.78 8.43 -28.00
CA PRO A 87 -14.12 8.91 -26.65
C PRO A 87 -14.09 7.77 -25.62
N PHE A 88 -13.94 8.11 -24.33
CA PHE A 88 -14.19 7.14 -23.26
C PHE A 88 -15.68 6.79 -23.18
N PRO A 89 -16.03 5.59 -22.66
CA PRO A 89 -17.42 5.14 -22.60
C PRO A 89 -18.36 6.12 -21.90
N ASN A 90 -17.94 6.72 -20.77
CA ASN A 90 -18.77 7.60 -19.96
C ASN A 90 -18.31 9.07 -19.89
N GLY A 91 -17.46 9.52 -20.81
CA GLY A 91 -17.09 10.94 -20.93
C GLY A 91 -15.62 11.24 -20.64
N SER A 92 -15.32 12.16 -19.74
CA SER A 92 -13.93 12.54 -19.41
C SER A 92 -13.57 12.02 -18.03
N PRO A 93 -12.37 11.45 -17.85
CA PRO A 93 -11.92 10.93 -16.57
C PRO A 93 -11.69 12.06 -15.56
N GLN A 94 -11.96 11.77 -14.28
CA GLN A 94 -11.68 12.69 -13.18
C GLN A 94 -10.18 12.76 -12.88
N TYR A 95 -9.50 11.61 -12.95
CA TYR A 95 -8.07 11.46 -12.72
C TYR A 95 -7.49 10.42 -13.68
N ARG A 96 -6.18 10.48 -13.90
CA ARG A 96 -5.44 9.44 -14.62
C ARG A 96 -4.10 9.20 -13.92
N ILE A 97 -4.04 8.09 -13.19
CA ILE A 97 -2.92 7.81 -12.31
C ILE A 97 -1.81 7.06 -13.05
N LYS A 98 -0.59 7.58 -12.95
CA LYS A 98 0.64 6.96 -13.42
C LYS A 98 1.58 6.65 -12.26
N ILE A 99 2.37 5.60 -12.46
CA ILE A 99 3.51 5.26 -11.60
C ILE A 99 4.80 5.59 -12.33
N GLU A 100 5.84 5.97 -11.58
CA GLU A 100 7.20 6.09 -12.15
C GLU A 100 7.71 4.73 -12.65
N GLY A 101 7.41 3.68 -11.89
CA GLY A 101 7.67 2.30 -12.27
C GLY A 101 7.47 1.33 -11.13
N SER A 102 7.77 0.06 -11.39
CA SER A 102 7.72 -1.02 -10.41
C SER A 102 9.04 -1.79 -10.39
N SER A 103 9.33 -2.50 -9.32
CA SER A 103 10.48 -3.41 -9.24
C SER A 103 10.20 -4.60 -8.34
N TYR A 104 10.83 -5.72 -8.66
CA TYR A 104 10.81 -6.89 -7.79
C TYR A 104 11.67 -6.64 -6.56
N LEU A 105 11.25 -7.18 -5.43
CA LEU A 105 12.11 -7.34 -4.27
C LEU A 105 13.07 -8.49 -4.56
N ASN A 106 14.39 -8.22 -4.52
CA ASN A 106 15.43 -9.21 -4.83
C ASN A 106 15.73 -10.17 -3.66
N SER A 107 14.89 -10.17 -2.63
CA SER A 107 15.03 -10.97 -1.42
C SER A 107 13.68 -11.56 -1.04
N SER A 108 13.70 -12.80 -0.57
CA SER A 108 12.57 -13.48 0.06
C SER A 108 12.74 -13.55 1.58
N GLU A 109 13.66 -12.79 2.15
CA GLU A 109 13.81 -12.76 3.61
C GLU A 109 12.63 -12.01 4.23
N THR A 110 12.04 -12.59 5.27
CA THR A 110 10.87 -12.03 5.98
C THR A 110 11.10 -10.57 6.37
N GLU A 111 12.29 -10.22 6.84
CA GLU A 111 12.57 -8.86 7.29
C GLU A 111 12.66 -7.86 6.14
N ASP A 112 13.16 -8.28 4.97
CA ASP A 112 13.20 -7.41 3.78
C ASP A 112 11.80 -7.12 3.25
N ILE A 113 10.88 -8.09 3.33
CA ILE A 113 9.48 -7.90 2.93
C ILE A 113 8.77 -6.95 3.89
N LYS A 114 8.97 -7.09 5.20
CA LYS A 114 8.43 -6.15 6.20
C LYS A 114 8.96 -4.74 5.99
N ASN A 115 10.27 -4.61 5.77
CA ASN A 115 10.91 -3.33 5.47
C ASN A 115 10.32 -2.72 4.19
N ALA A 116 10.08 -3.53 3.16
CA ALA A 116 9.41 -3.06 1.95
C ALA A 116 7.98 -2.57 2.23
N LEU A 117 7.19 -3.27 3.04
CA LEU A 117 5.84 -2.82 3.42
C LEU A 117 5.87 -1.46 4.14
N ILE A 118 6.79 -1.29 5.09
CA ILE A 118 6.92 -0.05 5.86
C ILE A 118 7.31 1.13 4.95
N ASN A 119 8.24 0.92 4.02
CA ASN A 119 8.87 2.03 3.26
C ASN A 119 8.30 2.26 1.87
N LYS A 120 7.66 1.25 1.30
CA LYS A 120 7.10 1.28 -0.05
C LYS A 120 5.58 1.20 -0.05
N GLY A 121 4.95 1.03 1.12
CA GLY A 121 3.51 0.87 1.22
C GLY A 121 3.04 -0.51 0.77
N PRO A 122 1.77 -0.64 0.33
CA PRO A 122 1.22 -1.90 -0.16
C PRO A 122 2.06 -2.52 -1.28
N LEU A 123 2.33 -3.82 -1.16
CA LEU A 123 3.10 -4.59 -2.13
C LEU A 123 2.19 -5.50 -2.94
N ILE A 124 2.61 -5.89 -4.13
CA ILE A 124 1.94 -6.96 -4.88
C ILE A 124 2.69 -8.25 -4.62
N CYS A 125 1.99 -9.31 -4.23
CA CYS A 125 2.55 -10.65 -4.20
C CYS A 125 1.79 -11.54 -5.18
N SER A 126 2.53 -12.32 -5.95
CA SER A 126 1.96 -13.37 -6.79
C SER A 126 2.32 -14.71 -6.18
N LEU A 127 1.34 -15.40 -5.60
CA LEU A 127 1.57 -16.70 -4.99
C LEU A 127 1.41 -17.79 -6.05
N SER A 128 2.43 -18.63 -6.21
CA SER A 128 2.38 -19.75 -7.15
C SER A 128 1.47 -20.86 -6.61
N ASN A 129 0.82 -21.61 -7.51
CA ASN A 129 -0.06 -22.74 -7.15
C ASN A 129 -1.09 -22.42 -6.06
N TYR A 130 -1.60 -21.19 -6.06
CA TYR A 130 -2.51 -20.70 -5.02
C TYR A 130 -3.84 -21.45 -5.11
N SER A 131 -4.61 -21.25 -6.19
CA SER A 131 -5.93 -21.87 -6.37
C SER A 131 -5.98 -22.71 -7.66
N ASN A 132 -6.38 -23.98 -7.57
CA ASN A 132 -6.49 -24.94 -8.66
C ASN A 132 -5.23 -25.03 -9.56
N ASN A 133 -4.04 -25.06 -8.96
CA ASN A 133 -2.74 -24.99 -9.65
C ASN A 133 -2.55 -23.72 -10.50
N GLN A 134 -3.24 -22.63 -10.17
CA GLN A 134 -3.08 -21.33 -10.79
C GLN A 134 -2.42 -20.35 -9.81
N SER A 135 -1.55 -19.50 -10.35
CA SER A 135 -1.00 -18.39 -9.59
C SER A 135 -2.08 -17.35 -9.30
N HIS A 136 -1.94 -16.65 -8.18
CA HIS A 136 -2.89 -15.62 -7.78
C HIS A 136 -2.16 -14.40 -7.24
N SER A 137 -2.51 -13.22 -7.74
CA SER A 137 -1.93 -11.95 -7.32
C SER A 137 -2.85 -11.26 -6.31
N MET A 138 -2.26 -10.79 -5.21
CA MET A 138 -2.95 -10.07 -4.14
C MET A 138 -2.11 -8.90 -3.66
N VAL A 139 -2.76 -7.98 -2.95
CA VAL A 139 -2.05 -6.87 -2.30
C VAL A 139 -1.65 -7.30 -0.91
N LEU A 140 -0.35 -7.37 -0.64
CA LEU A 140 0.17 -7.53 0.70
C LEU A 140 0.15 -6.16 1.39
N ILE A 141 -0.54 -6.07 2.52
CA ILE A 141 -0.81 -4.81 3.22
C ILE A 141 -0.33 -4.80 4.67
N GLY A 142 0.15 -5.94 5.18
CA GLY A 142 0.60 -6.01 6.55
C GLY A 142 1.01 -7.42 6.97
N TYR A 143 1.43 -7.50 8.23
CA TYR A 143 1.83 -8.72 8.90
C TYR A 143 1.54 -8.59 10.40
N GLY A 144 1.54 -9.71 11.09
CA GLY A 144 1.36 -9.73 12.53
C GLY A 144 1.75 -11.07 13.13
N THR A 145 1.54 -11.18 14.43
CA THR A 145 1.72 -12.41 15.19
C THR A 145 0.38 -12.79 15.78
N CYS A 146 -0.01 -14.05 15.64
CA CYS A 146 -1.23 -14.60 16.21
C CYS A 146 -1.22 -14.47 17.75
N THR A 147 -2.24 -13.85 18.29
CA THR A 147 -2.50 -13.68 19.72
C THR A 147 -3.79 -14.36 20.15
N LEU A 148 -3.98 -14.52 21.47
CA LEU A 148 -5.17 -15.17 22.03
C LEU A 148 -6.45 -14.44 21.57
N ASN A 149 -7.41 -15.20 21.08
CA ASN A 149 -8.69 -14.80 20.49
C ASN A 149 -8.62 -14.20 19.08
N ASP A 150 -7.46 -14.20 18.41
CA ASP A 150 -7.40 -13.82 17.00
C ASP A 150 -8.25 -14.77 16.15
N THR A 151 -8.89 -14.21 15.12
CA THR A 151 -9.64 -14.96 14.12
C THR A 151 -8.99 -14.76 12.74
N LEU A 152 -8.38 -15.82 12.20
CA LEU A 152 -7.67 -15.76 10.92
C LEU A 152 -8.51 -16.42 9.82
N TYR A 153 -8.96 -15.62 8.86
CA TYR A 153 -9.64 -16.10 7.66
C TYR A 153 -8.61 -16.56 6.63
N LYS A 154 -8.54 -17.88 6.42
CA LYS A 154 -7.56 -18.51 5.52
C LYS A 154 -8.10 -18.57 4.09
N ALA A 155 -7.18 -18.74 3.14
CA ALA A 155 -7.48 -18.94 1.73
C ALA A 155 -6.33 -19.74 1.09
N PRO A 156 -6.53 -20.42 -0.05
CA PRO A 156 -7.66 -20.29 -0.98
C PRO A 156 -8.75 -21.36 -0.91
N TYR A 157 -8.59 -22.41 -0.10
CA TYR A 157 -9.50 -23.58 -0.11
C TYR A 157 -10.30 -23.78 1.16
N ASP A 158 -10.07 -22.97 2.19
CA ASP A 158 -10.86 -23.01 3.40
C ASP A 158 -11.76 -21.78 3.42
N THR A 159 -13.08 -21.97 3.30
CA THR A 159 -14.06 -20.94 3.72
C THR A 159 -14.10 -20.79 5.25
N GLY A 160 -13.21 -21.50 5.95
CA GLY A 160 -13.07 -21.50 7.39
C GLY A 160 -12.20 -20.36 7.90
N TYR A 161 -12.45 -20.03 9.16
CA TYR A 161 -11.57 -19.21 9.98
C TYR A 161 -10.91 -20.09 11.04
N ILE A 162 -9.76 -19.67 11.53
CA ILE A 162 -9.11 -20.27 12.71
C ILE A 162 -9.24 -19.31 13.87
N VAL A 163 -9.77 -19.79 15.00
CA VAL A 163 -9.72 -19.07 16.28
C VAL A 163 -8.47 -19.50 17.03
N ILE A 164 -7.68 -18.52 17.47
CA ILE A 164 -6.47 -18.77 18.26
C ILE A 164 -6.85 -18.86 19.74
N ASP A 165 -7.06 -20.07 20.24
CA ASP A 165 -7.22 -20.32 21.68
C ASP A 165 -5.88 -20.63 22.38
N GLU A 166 -5.93 -20.84 23.70
CA GLU A 166 -4.76 -21.13 24.53
C GLU A 166 -4.02 -22.43 24.15
N ASN A 167 -4.68 -23.35 23.43
CA ASN A 167 -4.14 -24.62 22.99
C ASN A 167 -3.78 -24.62 21.49
N SER A 168 -3.99 -23.50 20.80
CA SER A 168 -3.74 -23.38 19.37
C SER A 168 -2.25 -23.51 19.06
N SER A 169 -1.91 -24.39 18.13
CA SER A 169 -0.54 -24.54 17.62
C SER A 169 -0.03 -23.31 16.85
N TYR A 170 -0.92 -22.35 16.57
CA TYR A 170 -0.60 -21.11 15.87
C TYR A 170 -0.44 -19.93 16.82
N LEU A 171 -0.62 -20.10 18.13
CA LEU A 171 -0.34 -19.04 19.09
C LEU A 171 1.13 -18.60 18.98
N GLY A 172 1.36 -17.31 18.74
CA GLY A 172 2.70 -16.77 18.48
C GLY A 172 3.23 -16.97 17.05
N ALA A 173 2.47 -17.59 16.15
CA ALA A 173 2.88 -17.74 14.75
C ALA A 173 2.73 -16.43 13.98
N MET A 174 3.63 -16.18 13.02
CA MET A 174 3.53 -15.02 12.13
C MET A 174 2.49 -15.24 11.04
N TYR A 175 1.78 -14.18 10.68
CA TYR A 175 0.91 -14.15 9.52
C TYR A 175 1.18 -12.91 8.65
N TRP A 176 0.80 -13.02 7.37
CA TRP A 176 0.73 -11.95 6.39
C TRP A 176 -0.73 -11.63 6.09
N LYS A 177 -1.06 -10.34 5.98
CA LYS A 177 -2.41 -9.86 5.66
C LYS A 177 -2.47 -9.39 4.21
N TYR A 178 -3.42 -9.91 3.46
CA TYR A 178 -3.63 -9.61 2.05
C TYR A 178 -5.02 -9.00 1.81
N LYS A 179 -5.12 -8.02 0.90
CA LYS A 179 -6.38 -7.63 0.23
C LYS A 179 -6.55 -8.55 -0.97
N ASN A 180 -7.66 -9.28 -1.04
CA ASN A 180 -7.99 -10.14 -2.18
C ASN A 180 -9.06 -9.49 -3.09
N SER A 181 -9.18 -9.99 -4.32
CA SER A 181 -10.09 -9.51 -5.36
C SER A 181 -11.29 -10.45 -5.58
N TRP A 182 -11.74 -11.15 -4.54
CA TRP A 182 -12.93 -12.03 -4.58
C TRP A 182 -14.16 -11.38 -3.94
N GLY A 183 -14.09 -10.08 -3.64
CA GLY A 183 -15.17 -9.32 -3.05
C GLY A 183 -15.27 -9.46 -1.53
N VAL A 184 -16.00 -8.52 -0.92
CA VAL A 184 -16.09 -8.34 0.53
C VAL A 184 -16.74 -9.51 1.27
N GLY A 185 -17.49 -10.37 0.57
CA GLY A 185 -18.09 -11.57 1.16
C GLY A 185 -17.10 -12.72 1.40
N ASN A 186 -15.84 -12.57 1.01
CA ASN A 186 -14.81 -13.58 1.15
C ASN A 186 -13.78 -13.18 2.22
N GLY A 187 -13.44 -14.12 3.11
CA GLY A 187 -12.50 -13.87 4.19
C GLY A 187 -13.03 -12.86 5.22
N ASP A 188 -12.14 -11.98 5.68
CA ASP A 188 -12.42 -10.88 6.61
C ASP A 188 -12.72 -9.62 5.79
N GLU A 189 -13.96 -9.44 5.36
CA GLU A 189 -14.38 -8.30 4.52
C GLU A 189 -13.54 -8.12 3.22
N GLY A 190 -13.10 -9.23 2.61
CA GLY A 190 -12.23 -9.23 1.43
C GLY A 190 -10.74 -9.39 1.75
N TYR A 191 -10.36 -9.38 3.02
CA TYR A 191 -8.98 -9.61 3.48
C TYR A 191 -8.74 -11.06 3.88
N MET A 192 -7.50 -11.50 3.75
CA MET A 192 -7.08 -12.88 4.02
C MET A 192 -5.76 -12.92 4.77
N TYR A 193 -5.60 -13.94 5.61
CA TYR A 193 -4.46 -14.10 6.49
C TYR A 193 -3.72 -15.39 6.16
N HIS A 194 -2.44 -15.26 5.86
CA HIS A 194 -1.58 -16.38 5.47
C HIS A 194 -0.53 -16.59 6.54
N LEU A 195 -0.54 -17.76 7.17
CA LEU A 195 0.47 -18.11 8.16
C LEU A 195 1.81 -18.37 7.44
N ASP A 196 2.86 -17.67 7.86
CA ASP A 196 4.16 -17.63 7.16
C ASP A 196 4.75 -19.03 6.93
N ASN A 197 4.61 -19.92 7.91
CA ASN A 197 5.18 -21.27 7.88
C ASN A 197 4.33 -22.32 7.15
N GLN A 198 3.22 -21.93 6.51
CA GLN A 198 2.35 -22.84 5.77
C GLN A 198 2.69 -22.85 4.28
N SER A 199 2.22 -23.89 3.58
CA SER A 199 2.29 -23.92 2.11
C SER A 199 1.59 -22.70 1.52
N ASN A 200 2.25 -22.01 0.59
CA ASN A 200 1.81 -20.73 0.00
C ASN A 200 1.53 -19.63 1.04
N GLY A 201 2.11 -19.75 2.23
CA GLY A 201 1.91 -18.80 3.33
C GLY A 201 2.89 -17.63 3.31
N HIS A 202 4.12 -17.89 2.85
CA HIS A 202 5.16 -16.90 2.70
C HIS A 202 4.98 -16.08 1.41
N PRO A 203 5.18 -14.74 1.41
CA PRO A 203 5.07 -13.91 0.21
C PRO A 203 6.03 -14.32 -0.90
N GLU A 204 5.51 -14.43 -2.13
CA GLU A 204 6.29 -14.78 -3.32
C GLU A 204 6.16 -13.70 -4.39
N TYR A 205 7.21 -13.59 -5.23
CA TYR A 205 7.26 -12.67 -6.38
C TYR A 205 6.85 -11.23 -6.03
N VAL A 206 7.36 -10.76 -4.90
CA VAL A 206 6.98 -9.47 -4.30
C VAL A 206 7.41 -8.32 -5.19
N THR A 207 6.48 -7.44 -5.52
CA THR A 207 6.69 -6.24 -6.33
C THR A 207 6.31 -4.99 -5.54
N TYR A 208 7.15 -3.97 -5.60
CA TYR A 208 6.86 -2.64 -5.05
C TYR A 208 6.85 -1.59 -6.15
N TYR A 209 6.21 -0.46 -5.86
CA TYR A 209 6.15 0.69 -6.75
C TYR A 209 7.15 1.78 -6.34
N LYS A 210 7.65 2.48 -7.36
CA LYS A 210 8.50 3.67 -7.20
C LYS A 210 7.63 4.91 -7.18
N THR A 211 8.00 5.84 -6.31
CA THR A 211 7.39 7.18 -6.23
C THR A 211 8.30 8.18 -6.95
N PRO A 212 7.74 9.20 -7.63
CA PRO A 212 6.39 9.76 -7.43
C PRO A 212 5.25 8.97 -8.11
N LEU A 213 4.06 9.11 -7.54
CA LEU A 213 2.79 8.86 -8.24
C LEU A 213 2.33 10.18 -8.85
N ASP A 214 1.69 10.11 -10.01
CA ASP A 214 1.32 11.30 -10.79
C ASP A 214 -0.12 11.17 -11.27
N ASP A 215 -0.98 12.15 -10.97
CA ASP A 215 -2.25 12.33 -11.67
C ASP A 215 -2.01 13.26 -12.86
N ILE A 216 -1.91 12.72 -14.06
CA ILE A 216 -1.55 13.53 -15.23
C ILE A 216 -2.69 14.45 -15.73
N LEU A 217 -3.85 14.42 -15.07
CA LEU A 217 -4.97 15.32 -15.36
C LEU A 217 -5.13 16.43 -14.32
N SER A 218 -4.54 16.30 -13.13
CA SER A 218 -4.65 17.24 -12.03
C SER A 218 -3.29 17.63 -11.48
N ASN A 219 -3.08 18.93 -11.23
CA ASN A 219 -1.90 19.37 -10.46
C ASN A 219 -2.22 19.56 -8.97
N ASP A 220 -3.44 19.27 -8.54
CA ASP A 220 -3.91 19.57 -7.18
C ASP A 220 -3.46 18.50 -6.17
N ASP A 221 -3.12 17.29 -6.65
CA ASP A 221 -2.62 16.21 -5.82
C ASP A 221 -1.15 16.45 -5.44
N THR A 222 -0.98 17.21 -4.37
CA THR A 222 0.34 17.52 -3.78
C THR A 222 0.57 16.72 -2.51
N VAL A 223 1.82 16.32 -2.27
CA VAL A 223 2.20 15.60 -1.05
C VAL A 223 2.02 16.50 0.16
N SER A 224 1.07 16.13 1.02
CA SER A 224 0.79 16.82 2.27
C SER A 224 1.82 16.49 3.36
N TYR A 225 2.04 17.41 4.29
CA TYR A 225 2.92 17.18 5.44
C TYR A 225 2.32 17.78 6.71
N PHE A 226 2.51 17.09 7.84
CA PHE A 226 1.93 17.48 9.13
C PHE A 226 2.91 17.23 10.28
N ASP A 227 2.74 18.00 11.35
CA ASP A 227 3.32 17.80 12.67
C ASP A 227 2.15 17.88 13.65
N LYS A 228 1.41 16.77 13.77
CA LYS A 228 0.15 16.70 14.50
C LYS A 228 0.38 16.66 16.01
N ASP A 229 1.45 16.03 16.46
CA ASP A 229 1.78 15.91 17.89
C ASP A 229 2.71 17.02 18.40
N ARG A 230 3.23 17.87 17.51
CA ARG A 230 3.98 19.10 17.80
C ARG A 230 5.34 18.85 18.43
N ASP A 231 6.00 17.78 18.03
CA ASP A 231 7.35 17.44 18.48
C ASP A 231 8.46 18.04 17.58
N GLY A 232 8.08 18.63 16.44
CA GLY A 232 8.96 19.27 15.47
C GLY A 232 9.51 18.33 14.38
N TYR A 233 9.11 17.07 14.40
CA TYR A 233 9.24 16.14 13.29
C TYR A 233 7.95 16.18 12.46
N TYR A 234 8.09 16.02 11.14
CA TYR A 234 6.96 16.14 10.22
C TYR A 234 6.80 14.83 9.49
N ASN A 235 5.57 14.35 9.42
CA ASN A 235 5.21 13.22 8.60
C ASN A 235 4.70 13.70 7.24
N TRP A 236 5.23 13.12 6.16
CA TRP A 236 4.76 13.34 4.79
C TRP A 236 4.45 12.03 4.07
N GLY A 237 4.06 10.99 4.83
CA GLY A 237 3.74 9.68 4.28
C GLY A 237 4.97 8.98 3.71
N ILE A 238 4.85 8.42 2.51
CA ILE A 238 5.94 7.70 1.83
C ILE A 238 6.57 8.53 0.71
N GLY A 239 7.90 8.45 0.60
CA GLY A 239 8.66 9.14 -0.44
C GLY A 239 10.04 9.54 0.06
N SER A 240 11.04 9.43 -0.81
CA SER A 240 12.42 9.82 -0.47
C SER A 240 12.64 11.34 -0.53
N VAL A 241 11.70 12.07 -1.15
CA VAL A 241 11.80 13.51 -1.35
C VAL A 241 10.89 14.22 -0.36
N ARG A 242 11.48 15.05 0.50
CA ARG A 242 10.74 15.93 1.40
C ARG A 242 9.92 16.95 0.58
N PRO A 243 8.61 17.11 0.85
CA PRO A 243 7.77 18.03 0.10
C PRO A 243 8.25 19.48 0.16
N GLN A 244 8.01 20.23 -0.91
CA GLN A 244 8.32 21.66 -0.95
C GLN A 244 7.53 22.41 0.15
N GLY A 245 8.23 23.25 0.91
CA GLY A 245 7.63 24.02 2.00
C GLY A 245 7.64 23.32 3.37
N CYS A 246 7.81 21.99 3.40
CA CYS A 246 8.00 21.27 4.67
C CYS A 246 9.24 21.82 5.41
N PRO A 247 9.22 22.01 6.75
CA PRO A 247 10.39 22.42 7.52
C PRO A 247 11.58 21.47 7.38
N ASN A 248 12.80 21.96 7.63
CA ASN A 248 14.01 21.13 7.53
C ASN A 248 14.12 20.21 8.74
N THR A 249 13.51 19.04 8.65
CA THR A 249 13.47 18.02 9.70
C THR A 249 13.63 16.62 9.10
N LYS A 250 13.75 15.61 9.98
CA LYS A 250 13.67 14.20 9.59
C LYS A 250 12.19 13.78 9.52
N LEU A 251 11.90 12.81 8.64
CA LEU A 251 10.55 12.24 8.52
C LEU A 251 10.16 11.62 9.86
N ASP A 252 8.98 12.00 10.35
CA ASP A 252 8.41 11.41 11.55
C ASP A 252 7.82 10.03 11.27
N SER A 253 8.10 9.07 12.16
CA SER A 253 7.56 7.71 12.07
C SER A 253 6.14 7.58 12.60
N HIS A 254 5.72 8.46 13.52
CA HIS A 254 4.45 8.30 14.22
C HIS A 254 3.86 9.65 14.67
N ASP A 255 3.14 10.29 13.76
CA ASP A 255 2.57 11.64 13.86
C ASP A 255 1.35 11.74 14.81
N SER A 256 1.37 11.00 15.90
CA SER A 256 0.40 11.07 16.99
C SER A 256 1.00 10.69 18.34
N GLU A 257 2.32 10.46 18.41
CA GLU A 257 3.05 10.10 19.62
C GLU A 257 4.29 10.99 19.76
N PRO A 258 4.24 12.09 20.54
CA PRO A 258 5.30 13.11 20.59
C PRO A 258 6.58 12.65 21.31
N ARG A 259 6.67 11.36 21.63
CA ARG A 259 7.85 10.69 22.19
C ARG A 259 8.55 9.82 21.17
N LEU A 260 8.02 9.67 19.97
CA LEU A 260 8.58 8.90 18.88
C LEU A 260 8.83 9.83 17.71
N GLY A 261 10.07 9.89 17.25
CA GLY A 261 10.44 10.70 16.10
C GLY A 261 10.79 9.81 14.90
N PRO A 262 11.91 10.06 14.21
CA PRO A 262 12.27 9.31 13.01
C PRO A 262 12.52 7.82 13.25
N PHE A 263 12.39 7.04 12.19
CA PHE A 263 12.88 5.66 12.16
C PHE A 263 14.42 5.59 12.24
N ASP A 264 14.94 4.51 12.84
CA ASP A 264 16.33 4.09 12.71
C ASP A 264 16.59 3.32 11.41
N GLU A 265 17.80 2.80 11.22
CA GLU A 265 18.19 2.02 10.03
C GLU A 265 17.44 0.68 9.90
N ASN A 266 16.78 0.22 10.97
CA ASN A 266 16.00 -1.01 11.02
C ASN A 266 14.48 -0.72 11.14
N TYR A 267 14.06 0.53 10.90
CA TYR A 267 12.67 0.96 10.96
C TYR A 267 11.99 0.81 12.33
N PHE A 268 12.77 0.88 13.41
CA PHE A 268 12.22 1.13 14.74
C PHE A 268 12.09 2.63 14.97
N SER A 269 10.92 3.06 15.48
CA SER A 269 10.69 4.44 15.87
C SER A 269 11.65 4.83 16.99
N LEU A 270 12.44 5.87 16.78
CA LEU A 270 13.40 6.34 17.79
C LEU A 270 12.69 7.17 18.85
N PRO A 271 12.96 6.94 20.15
CA PRO A 271 12.45 7.79 21.20
C PRO A 271 13.06 9.19 21.08
N VAL A 272 12.21 10.21 21.05
CA VAL A 272 12.61 11.61 21.14
C VAL A 272 12.21 12.14 22.51
N ALA A 273 13.08 12.96 23.10
CA ALA A 273 12.78 13.55 24.39
C ALA A 273 11.58 14.49 24.23
N PRO A 274 10.48 14.33 25.00
CA PRO A 274 9.32 15.19 24.85
C PRO A 274 9.72 16.65 25.06
N VAL A 275 9.03 17.58 24.39
CA VAL A 275 9.17 19.01 24.66
C VAL A 275 8.61 19.29 26.07
N ILE A 276 9.46 19.15 27.10
CA ILE A 276 9.10 19.51 28.47
C ILE A 276 9.23 21.03 28.59
N VAL A 277 8.08 21.71 28.63
CA VAL A 277 8.01 23.12 28.98
C VAL A 277 7.65 23.23 30.46
N VAL A 278 8.63 23.47 31.33
CA VAL A 278 8.36 23.72 32.75
C VAL A 278 8.06 25.20 32.94
N LYS A 279 6.87 25.51 33.47
CA LYS A 279 6.47 26.89 33.81
C LYS A 279 6.45 27.08 35.32
N HIS A 280 7.07 28.16 35.81
CA HIS A 280 6.98 28.62 37.19
C HIS A 280 6.81 30.14 37.23
N GLY A 281 5.60 30.62 37.54
CA GLY A 281 5.25 32.04 37.42
C GLY A 281 5.31 32.51 35.97
N SER A 282 6.03 33.61 35.70
CA SER A 282 6.30 34.12 34.34
C SER A 282 7.47 33.42 33.64
N ASN A 283 8.17 32.51 34.31
CA ASN A 283 9.36 31.88 33.77
C ASN A 283 9.00 30.61 33.01
N THR A 284 9.55 30.49 31.81
CA THR A 284 9.43 29.31 30.94
C THR A 284 10.80 28.70 30.76
N ILE A 285 10.97 27.45 31.21
CA ILE A 285 12.18 26.68 30.95
C ILE A 285 11.93 25.87 29.68
N HIS A 286 12.69 26.21 28.64
CA HIS A 286 12.70 25.51 27.37
C HIS A 286 13.67 24.32 27.42
N GLN A 287 13.43 23.31 26.58
CA GLN A 287 14.32 22.15 26.42
C GLN A 287 15.74 22.61 26.07
N ASN A 288 16.77 21.96 26.63
CA ASN A 288 18.20 22.32 26.56
C ASN A 288 18.63 23.62 27.28
N GLY A 289 17.75 24.26 28.06
CA GLY A 289 18.15 25.29 29.00
C GLY A 289 18.82 24.70 30.24
N VAL A 290 20.08 25.03 30.50
CA VAL A 290 20.72 24.74 31.80
C VAL A 290 20.33 25.83 32.78
N TYR A 291 19.47 25.51 33.75
CA TYR A 291 19.20 26.37 34.90
C TYR A 291 19.73 25.68 36.16
N SER A 292 20.59 26.36 36.89
CA SER A 292 20.92 25.94 38.24
C SER A 292 19.90 26.53 39.20
N PHE A 293 19.19 25.68 39.96
CA PHE A 293 18.40 26.11 41.13
C PHE A 293 19.28 26.55 42.31
N TYR A 294 20.60 26.40 42.16
CA TYR A 294 21.60 26.80 43.12
C TYR A 294 22.75 27.51 42.42
N ASN A 295 22.83 28.83 42.58
CA ASN A 295 24.14 29.42 42.83
C ASN A 295 23.96 30.63 43.74
N PRO A 296 24.94 30.90 44.62
CA PRO A 296 24.81 31.48 45.96
C PRO A 296 24.09 32.83 46.05
#